data_AF-A0A2M7NXF6-F1
#
_entry.id   AF-A0A2M7NXF6-F1
#
_cell.length_a   1.000
_cell.length_b   1.000
_cell.length_c   1.000
_cell.angle_alpha   90.00
_cell.angle_beta   90.00
_cell.angle_gamma   90.00
#
_symmetry.space_group_name_H-M   'P 1'
#
loop_
_entity.id
_entity.type
_entity.pdbx_description
1 polymer ?
#
loop_
_entity_poly.entity_id
_entity_poly.type
_entity_poly.pdbx_seq_one_letter_code
_entity_poly.pdbx_strand_id
1 'polypeptide(L)'
;EFIHLLPNGFSYPTTLTLSFLKTGYFVGYENVESIKKREQGKSKIQPFKNGFEFVLLIMRIIMLFDPLRIFMPVSMLFFALGAGLVIHQLIVFGAVKGGSVLALLTAVFLFFFGLIADQSAAIRRELRRKTGEN
;
A
#
# COMPACT_ATOMS: atom_id res chain seq x y z
N GLU A 1 -6.03 14.73 15.36
CA GLU A 1 -5.48 14.84 13.99
C GLU A 1 -5.64 13.55 13.18
N PHE A 2 -5.18 12.38 13.63
CA PHE A 2 -5.18 11.12 12.85
C PHE A 2 -6.51 10.37 12.72
N ILE A 3 -7.63 10.90 13.23
CA ILE A 3 -8.93 10.21 13.25
C ILE A 3 -9.39 9.78 11.86
N HIS A 4 -9.07 10.54 10.82
CA HIS A 4 -9.41 10.23 9.43
C HIS A 4 -8.51 9.15 8.78
N LEU A 5 -7.35 8.86 9.39
CA LEU A 5 -6.44 7.78 8.97
C LEU A 5 -6.78 6.46 9.65
N LEU A 6 -7.56 6.51 10.74
CA LEU A 6 -7.89 5.35 11.54
C LEU A 6 -8.96 4.53 10.82
N PRO A 7 -8.68 3.24 10.52
CA PRO A 7 -9.70 2.35 9.98
C PRO A 7 -10.79 2.12 11.03
N ASN A 8 -12.03 1.88 10.58
CA ASN A 8 -13.19 1.59 11.43
C ASN A 8 -13.14 0.19 12.10
N GLY A 9 -11.95 -0.28 12.51
CA GLY A 9 -11.74 -1.66 12.95
C GLY A 9 -10.49 -1.86 13.83
N PHE A 10 -10.05 -3.13 13.91
CA PHE A 10 -9.08 -3.61 14.91
C PHE A 10 -7.65 -3.03 14.77
N SER A 11 -7.32 -2.46 13.63
CA SER A 11 -6.00 -1.89 13.34
C SER A 11 -5.84 -0.44 13.83
N TYR A 12 -6.88 0.13 14.44
CA TYR A 12 -6.86 1.46 15.05
C TYR A 12 -5.61 1.69 15.92
N PRO A 13 -5.21 0.79 16.85
CA PRO A 13 -4.07 1.06 17.73
C PRO A 13 -2.76 1.08 16.96
N THR A 14 -2.55 0.15 16.02
CA THR A 14 -1.34 0.07 15.21
C THR A 14 -1.19 1.27 14.27
N THR A 15 -2.28 1.68 13.61
CA THR A 15 -2.29 2.86 12.75
C THR A 15 -2.04 4.13 13.56
N LEU A 16 -2.60 4.21 14.77
CA LEU A 16 -2.39 5.35 15.67
C LEU A 16 -0.92 5.43 16.12
N THR A 17 -0.34 4.33 16.58
CA THR A 17 1.08 4.26 16.99
C THR A 17 2.02 4.61 15.83
N LEU A 18 1.81 4.01 14.65
CA LEU A 18 2.64 4.29 13.47
C LEU A 18 2.49 5.74 13.01
N SER A 19 1.28 6.30 13.11
CA SER A 19 1.05 7.71 12.80
C SER A 19 1.83 8.60 13.76
N PHE A 20 1.70 8.42 15.08
CA PHE A 20 2.43 9.21 16.08
C PHE A 20 3.95 9.15 15.93
N LEU A 21 4.52 7.96 15.70
CA LEU A 21 5.94 7.79 15.47
C LEU A 21 6.42 8.52 14.20
N LYS A 22 5.61 8.55 13.14
CA LYS A 22 6.00 9.14 11.87
C LYS A 22 5.84 10.66 11.83
N THR A 23 4.96 11.24 12.65
CA THR A 23 4.82 12.71 12.79
C THR A 23 5.81 13.34 13.76
N GLY A 24 6.72 12.56 14.36
CA GLY A 24 7.75 13.09 15.27
C GLY A 24 7.21 13.49 16.64
N TYR A 25 6.03 12.99 17.04
CA TYR A 25 5.56 13.17 18.40
C TYR A 25 6.40 12.33 19.37
N PHE A 26 6.66 12.87 20.56
CA PHE A 26 7.33 12.13 21.63
C PHE A 26 6.42 11.00 22.13
N VAL A 27 6.81 9.75 21.89
CA VAL A 27 6.09 8.56 22.36
C VAL A 27 6.80 8.04 23.61
N GLY A 28 6.22 8.29 24.79
CA GLY A 28 6.65 7.69 26.05
C GLY A 28 6.06 6.30 26.22
N TYR A 29 6.87 5.34 26.69
CA TYR A 29 6.41 4.01 27.05
C TYR A 29 6.27 3.95 28.56
N GLU A 30 5.02 3.87 29.04
CA GLU A 30 4.73 3.66 30.46
C GLU A 30 4.63 2.17 30.78
N ASN A 31 5.25 1.75 31.88
CA ASN A 31 5.25 0.36 32.30
C ASN A 31 3.96 0.07 33.07
N VAL A 32 3.10 -0.78 32.51
CA VAL A 32 1.84 -1.17 33.15
C VAL A 32 2.05 -2.49 33.89
N GLU A 33 2.41 -2.42 35.17
CA GLU A 33 2.75 -3.59 36.00
C GLU A 33 1.55 -4.50 36.31
N SER A 34 0.31 -4.05 36.06
CA SER A 34 -0.93 -4.74 36.46
C SER A 34 -1.73 -5.36 35.32
N ILE A 35 -1.09 -5.74 34.21
CA ILE A 35 -1.78 -6.49 33.15
C ILE A 35 -1.97 -7.94 33.62
N LYS A 36 -3.12 -8.22 34.23
CA LYS A 36 -3.55 -9.59 34.53
C LYS A 36 -3.53 -10.40 33.23
N LYS A 37 -2.88 -11.56 33.26
CA LYS A 37 -2.87 -12.51 32.15
C LYS A 37 -4.33 -12.79 31.77
N ARG A 38 -4.66 -12.73 30.47
CA ARG A 38 -6.04 -12.92 30.01
C ARG A 38 -6.49 -14.35 30.30
N GLU A 39 -7.24 -14.55 31.38
CA GLU A 39 -7.65 -15.90 31.83
C GLU A 39 -8.84 -16.44 31.04
N GLN A 40 -9.70 -15.57 30.48
CA GLN A 40 -10.92 -15.96 29.77
C GLN A 40 -11.26 -15.04 28.57
N GLY A 41 -11.97 -15.60 27.59
CA GLY A 41 -12.50 -14.91 26.39
C GLY A 41 -11.71 -15.20 25.11
N LYS A 42 -12.40 -15.67 24.06
CA LYS A 42 -11.81 -15.86 22.72
C LYS A 42 -11.40 -14.49 22.15
N SER A 43 -10.22 -14.43 21.55
CA SER A 43 -9.80 -13.23 20.82
C SER A 43 -10.84 -12.89 19.75
N LYS A 44 -11.41 -11.67 19.80
CA LYS A 44 -12.26 -11.13 18.73
C LYS A 44 -11.45 -10.86 17.45
N ILE A 45 -10.12 -10.92 17.54
CA ILE A 45 -9.21 -10.79 16.40
C ILE A 45 -9.28 -12.08 15.60
N GLN A 46 -10.04 -12.03 14.51
CA GLN A 46 -10.09 -13.10 13.54
C GLN A 46 -9.25 -12.66 12.33
N PRO A 47 -7.93 -12.98 12.30
CA PRO A 47 -7.02 -12.50 11.26
C PRO A 47 -7.46 -12.91 9.85
N PHE A 48 -8.18 -14.03 9.71
CA PHE A 48 -8.73 -14.46 8.41
C PHE A 48 -10.05 -13.76 8.04
N LYS A 49 -10.94 -13.43 9.00
CA LYS A 49 -12.16 -12.67 8.69
C LYS A 49 -11.88 -11.20 8.40
N ASN A 50 -10.91 -10.61 9.12
CA ASN A 50 -10.54 -9.21 8.97
C ASN A 50 -9.30 -9.04 8.07
N GLY A 51 -8.80 -10.12 7.48
CA GLY A 51 -7.56 -10.13 6.70
C GLY A 51 -7.63 -9.26 5.46
N PHE A 52 -8.78 -9.23 4.77
CA PHE A 52 -8.98 -8.38 3.61
C PHE A 52 -8.95 -6.89 3.97
N GLU A 53 -9.63 -6.48 5.03
CA GLU A 53 -9.59 -5.10 5.54
C GLU A 53 -8.16 -4.70 5.95
N PHE A 54 -7.42 -5.63 6.55
CA PHE A 54 -6.03 -5.42 6.93
C PHE A 54 -5.11 -5.28 5.70
N VAL A 55 -5.28 -6.11 4.67
CA VAL A 55 -4.55 -5.98 3.40
C VAL A 55 -4.86 -4.64 2.72
N LEU A 56 -6.15 -4.25 2.65
CA LEU A 56 -6.55 -2.97 2.11
C LEU A 56 -5.96 -1.80 2.91
N LEU A 57 -5.88 -1.92 4.23
CA LEU A 57 -5.24 -0.91 5.08
C LEU A 57 -3.74 -0.79 4.77
N ILE A 58 -3.01 -1.89 4.69
CA ILE A 58 -1.58 -1.89 4.34
C ILE A 58 -1.39 -1.24 2.97
N MET A 59 -2.17 -1.67 1.97
CA MET A 59 -2.13 -1.09 0.63
C MET A 59 -2.42 0.42 0.65
N ARG A 60 -3.38 0.87 1.46
CA ARG A 60 -3.71 2.30 1.61
C ARG A 60 -2.57 3.09 2.24
N ILE A 61 -1.92 2.55 3.27
CA ILE A 61 -0.77 3.19 3.93
C ILE A 61 0.40 3.28 2.96
N ILE A 62 0.71 2.20 2.24
CA ILE A 62 1.79 2.21 1.24
C ILE A 62 1.46 3.21 0.12
N MET A 63 0.24 3.19 -0.44
CA MET A 63 -0.17 4.15 -1.47
C MET A 63 -0.10 5.61 -1.00
N LEU A 64 -0.34 5.89 0.29
CA LEU A 64 -0.25 7.24 0.84
C LEU A 64 1.21 7.76 0.88
N PHE A 65 2.18 6.87 1.12
CA PHE A 65 3.56 7.26 1.40
C PHE A 65 4.57 6.92 0.31
N ASP A 66 4.33 5.90 -0.50
CA ASP A 66 5.22 5.46 -1.56
C ASP A 66 4.44 4.54 -2.53
N PRO A 67 3.54 5.11 -3.35
CA PRO A 67 2.71 4.33 -4.25
C PRO A 67 3.56 3.59 -5.31
N LEU A 68 4.74 4.12 -5.64
CA LEU A 68 5.62 3.51 -6.64
C LEU A 68 6.07 2.09 -6.23
N ARG A 69 6.22 1.81 -4.93
CA ARG A 69 6.50 0.45 -4.42
C ARG A 69 5.45 -0.59 -4.80
N ILE A 70 4.22 -0.19 -5.06
CA ILE A 70 3.15 -1.11 -5.50
C ILE A 70 3.13 -1.17 -7.02
N PHE A 71 3.06 -0.02 -7.69
CA PHE A 71 2.87 0.02 -9.14
C PHE A 71 4.09 -0.47 -9.93
N MET A 72 5.31 -0.20 -9.45
CA MET A 72 6.54 -0.59 -10.12
C MET A 72 6.67 -2.12 -10.29
N PRO A 73 6.64 -2.95 -9.23
CA PRO A 73 6.78 -4.40 -9.39
C PRO A 73 5.64 -5.02 -10.21
N VAL A 74 4.41 -4.50 -10.08
CA VAL A 74 3.27 -4.99 -10.86
C VAL A 74 3.44 -4.63 -12.35
N SER A 75 3.84 -3.39 -12.66
CA SER A 75 4.10 -2.98 -14.04
C SER A 75 5.24 -3.78 -14.67
N MET A 76 6.35 -4.02 -13.94
CA MET A 76 7.45 -4.85 -14.42
C MET A 76 7.02 -6.30 -14.67
N LEU A 77 6.17 -6.87 -13.80
CA LEU A 77 5.62 -8.21 -14.00
C LEU A 77 4.81 -8.29 -15.29
N PHE A 78 3.88 -7.35 -15.51
CA PHE A 78 3.09 -7.30 -16.75
C PHE A 78 3.95 -7.04 -17.98
N PHE A 79 5.00 -6.21 -17.86
CA PHE A 79 5.93 -5.95 -18.94
C PHE A 79 6.72 -7.21 -19.30
N ALA A 80 7.27 -7.91 -18.32
CA ALA A 80 8.02 -9.15 -18.53
C ALA A 80 7.14 -10.26 -19.12
N LEU A 81 5.91 -10.42 -18.61
CA LEU A 81 4.93 -11.36 -19.16
C LEU A 81 4.53 -10.99 -20.59
N GLY A 82 4.20 -9.72 -20.84
CA GLY A 82 3.83 -9.24 -22.17
C GLY A 82 4.96 -9.41 -23.18
N ALA A 83 6.17 -8.98 -22.83
CA ALA A 83 7.35 -9.11 -23.69
C ALA A 83 7.71 -10.58 -23.95
N GLY A 84 7.70 -11.42 -22.91
CA GLY A 84 7.93 -12.86 -23.05
C GLY A 84 6.91 -13.53 -23.96
N LEU A 85 5.62 -13.17 -23.84
CA LEU A 85 4.56 -13.67 -24.71
C LEU A 85 4.72 -13.17 -26.15
N VAL A 86 5.09 -11.91 -26.37
CA VAL A 86 5.38 -11.39 -27.73
C VAL A 86 6.53 -12.16 -28.36
N ILE A 87 7.65 -12.32 -27.65
CA ILE A 87 8.82 -13.05 -28.14
C ILE A 87 8.45 -14.50 -28.49
N HIS A 88 7.78 -15.20 -27.57
CA HIS A 88 7.32 -16.57 -27.81
C HIS A 88 6.38 -16.67 -29.01
N GLN A 89 5.44 -15.72 -29.15
CA GLN A 89 4.48 -15.72 -30.25
C GLN A 89 5.13 -15.44 -31.61
N LEU A 90 6.10 -14.53 -31.66
CA LEU A 90 6.86 -14.23 -32.88
C LEU A 90 7.66 -15.44 -33.35
N ILE A 91 8.29 -16.17 -32.43
CA ILE A 91 9.10 -17.35 -32.77
C ILE A 91 8.20 -18.51 -33.24
N VAL A 92 7.09 -18.78 -32.56
CA VAL A 92 6.26 -19.98 -32.82
C VAL A 92 5.24 -19.77 -33.93
N PHE A 93 4.61 -18.59 -33.99
CA PHE A 93 3.47 -18.34 -34.87
C PHE A 93 3.75 -17.26 -35.94
N GLY A 94 4.87 -16.54 -35.86
CA GLY A 94 5.19 -15.44 -36.79
C GLY A 94 4.26 -14.23 -36.67
N ALA A 95 3.35 -14.21 -35.70
CA ALA A 95 2.34 -13.18 -35.51
C ALA A 95 2.09 -12.92 -34.02
N VAL A 96 1.85 -11.65 -33.67
CA VAL A 96 1.56 -11.23 -32.30
C VAL A 96 0.05 -11.29 -32.04
N LYS A 97 -0.35 -11.93 -30.95
CA LYS A 97 -1.76 -11.99 -30.52
C LYS A 97 -2.12 -10.74 -29.74
N GLY A 98 -3.35 -10.24 -29.88
CA GLY A 98 -3.81 -9.04 -29.18
C GLY A 98 -3.62 -9.09 -27.66
N GLY A 99 -3.72 -10.27 -27.04
CA GLY A 99 -3.53 -10.44 -25.58
C GLY A 99 -2.14 -10.05 -25.06
N SER A 100 -1.07 -10.29 -25.82
CA SER A 100 0.28 -9.92 -25.39
C SER A 100 0.53 -8.42 -25.52
N VAL A 101 -0.04 -7.79 -26.56
CA VAL A 101 -0.07 -6.33 -26.71
C VAL A 101 -0.86 -5.67 -25.58
N LEU A 102 -2.03 -6.22 -25.22
CA LEU A 102 -2.83 -5.75 -24.09
C LEU A 102 -2.08 -5.85 -22.75
N ALA A 103 -1.30 -6.91 -22.54
CA ALA A 103 -0.47 -7.05 -21.34
C ALA A 103 0.63 -5.96 -21.29
N LEU A 104 1.28 -5.68 -22.42
CA LEU A 104 2.27 -4.59 -22.52
C LEU A 104 1.65 -3.21 -22.30
N LEU A 105 0.49 -2.93 -22.90
CA LEU A 105 -0.24 -1.67 -22.67
C LEU A 105 -0.65 -1.51 -21.21
N THR A 106 -1.12 -2.59 -20.58
CA THR A 106 -1.44 -2.61 -19.15
C THR A 106 -0.21 -2.28 -18.31
N ALA A 107 0.96 -2.85 -18.63
CA ALA A 107 2.21 -2.54 -17.94
C ALA A 107 2.56 -1.05 -18.01
N VAL A 108 2.46 -0.46 -19.21
CA VAL A 108 2.72 0.96 -19.44
C VAL A 108 1.74 1.85 -18.67
N PHE A 109 0.44 1.53 -18.70
CA PHE A 109 -0.56 2.28 -17.92
C PHE A 109 -0.33 2.17 -16.41
N LEU A 110 -0.02 0.99 -15.89
CA LEU A 110 0.30 0.82 -14.47
C LEU A 110 1.53 1.63 -14.06
N PHE A 111 2.55 1.67 -14.91
CA PHE A 111 3.73 2.49 -14.68
C PHE A 111 3.38 3.99 -14.60
N PHE A 112 2.63 4.51 -15.58
CA PHE A 112 2.21 5.92 -15.58
C PHE A 112 1.27 6.25 -14.41
N PHE A 113 0.33 5.37 -14.07
CA PHE A 113 -0.49 5.57 -12.87
C PHE A 113 0.34 5.59 -11.59
N GLY A 114 1.38 4.75 -11.51
CA GLY A 114 2.35 4.79 -10.43
C GLY A 114 3.04 6.15 -10.30
N LEU A 115 3.52 6.71 -11.43
CA LEU A 115 4.15 8.04 -11.44
C LEU A 115 3.17 9.14 -11.04
N ILE A 116 1.94 9.12 -11.55
CA ILE A 116 0.91 10.12 -11.20
C ILE A 116 0.55 10.04 -9.71
N ALA A 117 0.42 8.83 -9.18
CA ALA A 117 0.15 8.61 -7.76
C ALA A 117 1.29 9.13 -6.88
N ASP A 118 2.54 8.91 -7.30
CA ASP A 118 3.71 9.40 -6.58
C ASP A 118 3.77 10.93 -6.56
N GLN A 119 3.54 11.58 -7.70
CA GLN A 119 3.44 13.04 -7.77
C GLN A 119 2.34 13.59 -6.87
N SER A 120 1.17 12.93 -6.85
CA SER A 120 0.06 13.29 -5.96
C SER A 120 0.44 13.16 -4.48
N ALA A 121 1.22 12.14 -4.12
CA ALA A 121 1.74 11.94 -2.77
C ALA A 121 2.82 12.97 -2.41
N ALA A 122 3.66 13.39 -3.36
CA ALA A 122 4.67 14.42 -3.19
C ALA A 122 4.05 15.80 -2.93
N ILE A 123 3.07 16.21 -3.76
CA ILE A 123 2.33 17.48 -3.59
C ILE A 123 1.67 17.54 -2.20
N ARG A 124 1.04 16.44 -1.76
CA ARG A 124 0.41 16.37 -0.44
C ARG A 124 1.39 16.56 0.71
N ARG A 125 2.62 16.05 0.58
CA ARG A 125 3.69 16.25 1.57
C ARG A 125 4.16 17.70 1.60
N GLU A 126 4.32 18.32 0.43
CA GLU A 126 4.72 19.72 0.33
C GLU A 126 3.68 20.65 0.97
N LEU A 127 2.40 20.44 0.70
CA LEU A 127 1.31 21.21 1.31
C LEU A 127 1.31 21.10 2.84
N ARG A 128 1.49 19.89 3.38
CA ARG A 128 1.59 19.70 4.84
C ARG A 128 2.78 20.43 5.46
N ARG A 129 3.92 20.48 4.76
CA ARG A 129 5.09 21.24 5.24
C ARG A 129 4.78 22.73 5.37
N LYS A 130 4.11 23.32 4.38
CA LYS A 130 3.75 24.75 4.39
C LYS A 130 2.75 25.11 5.50
N THR A 131 1.83 24.22 5.84
CA THR A 131 0.86 24.45 6.93
C THR A 131 1.48 24.32 8.33
N GLY A 132 2.56 23.55 8.49
CA GLY A 132 3.25 23.41 9.79
C GLY A 132 4.30 24.50 10.08
N GLU A 133 4.64 25.33 9.09
CA GLU A 133 5.59 26.46 9.22
C GLU A 133 4.88 27.80 9.52
N ASN A 134 3.53 27.85 9.47
CA ASN A 134 2.69 29.00 9.85
C ASN A 134 2.01 28.77 11.19
#